data_AF-A0AAT9P149-F1
#
_entry.id   AF-A0AAT9P149-F1
#
_cell.length_a   1.000
_cell.length_b   1.000
_cell.length_c   1.000
_cell.angle_alpha   90.00
_cell.angle_beta   90.00
_cell.angle_gamma   90.00
#
_symmetry.space_group_name_H-M   'P 1'
#
loop_
_entity.id
_entity.type
_entity.pdbx_description
1 polymer ?
#
loop_
_entity_poly.entity_id
_entity_poly.type
_entity_poly.pdbx_seq_one_letter_code
_entity_poly.pdbx_strand_id
1 'polypeptide(L)' 'MRRIRVILEGRWIVDSILPEDEVEPVVDACKKGMREGVTCLLFDINKYINPSKIVAIEVNEVKA' A
#
# COMPACT_ATOMS: atom_id res chain seq x y z
N MET A 1 2.84 -7.52 13.61
CA MET A 1 2.92 -6.30 12.78
C MET A 1 3.56 -6.66 11.46
N ARG A 2 3.05 -6.14 10.36
CA ARG A 2 3.71 -6.25 9.05
C ARG A 2 3.98 -4.87 8.48
N ARG A 3 5.07 -4.75 7.73
CA ARG A 3 5.37 -3.59 6.93
C ARG A 3 4.84 -3.83 5.52
N ILE A 4 3.91 -2.99 5.09
CA ILE A 4 3.48 -2.91 3.70
C ILE A 4 4.31 -1.82 3.02
N ARG A 5 4.90 -2.12 1.87
CA ARG A 5 5.57 -1.13 1.01
C ARG A 5 4.87 -1.12 -0.34
N VAL A 6 4.41 0.05 -0.75
CA VAL A 6 3.86 0.29 -2.07
C VAL A 6 4.91 1.00 -2.90
N ILE A 7 5.30 0.38 -4.00
CA ILE A 7 6.26 0.93 -4.96
C ILE A 7 5.45 1.53 -6.11
N LEU A 8 5.67 2.82 -6.37
CA LEU A 8 5.01 3.59 -7.42
C LEU A 8 5.95 3.82 -8.62
N GLU A 9 5.36 4.10 -9.78
CA GLU A 9 6.08 4.65 -10.94
C GLU A 9 6.98 5.82 -10.53
N GLY A 10 8.16 5.92 -11.13
CA GLY A 10 9.15 6.94 -10.75
C GLY A 10 9.95 6.62 -9.48
N ARG A 11 9.92 5.36 -9.02
CA ARG A 11 10.72 4.84 -7.89
C ARG A 11 10.35 5.42 -6.52
N TRP A 12 9.11 5.88 -6.34
CA TRP A 12 8.61 6.30 -5.03
C TRP A 12 8.19 5.07 -4.22
N ILE A 13 8.57 5.04 -2.95
CA ILE A 13 8.16 3.99 -2.00
C ILE A 13 7.38 4.66 -0.88
N VAL A 14 6.18 4.15 -0.62
CA VAL A 14 5.34 4.55 0.52
C VAL A 14 5.12 3.33 1.38
N ASP A 15 5.49 3.40 2.66
CA ASP A 15 5.35 2.27 3.58
C ASP A 15 4.58 2.63 4.85
N SER A 16 3.94 1.59 5.40
CA SER A 16 3.24 1.64 6.68
C SER A 16 3.47 0.33 7.43
N ILE A 17 3.46 0.42 8.76
CA ILE A 17 3.55 -0.74 9.66
C ILE A 17 2.18 -0.90 10.30
N LEU A 18 1.53 -2.03 10.04
CA LEU A 18 0.15 -2.28 10.42
C LEU A 18 0.02 -3.56 11.26
N PRO A 19 -1.03 -3.65 12.11
CA PRO A 19 -1.51 -4.91 12.68
C PRO A 19 -1.77 -5.96 11.60
N GLU A 20 -1.63 -7.24 11.95
CA GLU A 20 -1.74 -8.36 11.00
C GLU A 20 -3.11 -8.39 10.27
N ASP A 21 -4.18 -8.13 11.02
CA ASP A 21 -5.57 -8.11 10.58
C ASP A 21 -5.91 -6.93 9.65
N GLU A 22 -5.11 -5.87 9.67
CA GLU A 22 -5.28 -4.71 8.78
C GLU A 22 -4.52 -4.85 7.45
N VAL A 23 -3.61 -5.83 7.33
CA VAL A 23 -2.75 -5.97 6.15
C VAL A 23 -3.53 -6.32 4.90
N GLU A 24 -4.36 -7.37 4.97
CA GLU A 24 -5.12 -7.86 3.82
C GLU A 24 -6.11 -6.80 3.30
N PRO A 25 -6.90 -6.12 4.15
CA PRO A 25 -7.74 -4.99 3.73
C PRO A 25 -6.98 -3.90 2.95
N VAL A 26 -5.79 -3.51 3.41
CA VAL A 26 -5.00 -2.45 2.74
C VAL A 26 -4.44 -2.93 1.40
N VAL A 27 -3.94 -4.18 1.34
CA VAL A 27 -3.46 -4.77 0.08
C VAL A 27 -4.58 -4.87 -0.94
N ASP A 28 -5.78 -5.28 -0.53
CA ASP A 28 -6.94 -5.40 -1.41
C ASP A 28 -7.45 -4.04 -1.88
N ALA A 29 -7.44 -3.03 -1.02
CA ALA A 29 -7.75 -1.65 -1.41
C ALA A 29 -6.78 -1.14 -2.49
N CYS A 30 -5.48 -1.43 -2.35
CA CYS A 30 -4.47 -1.09 -3.36
C CYS A 30 -4.73 -1.82 -4.68
N LYS A 31 -4.93 -3.14 -4.66
CA LYS A 31 -5.22 -3.96 -5.86
C LYS A 31 -6.51 -3.52 -6.56
N LYS A 32 -7.56 -3.21 -5.79
CA LYS A 32 -8.82 -2.69 -6.31
C LYS A 32 -8.59 -1.34 -7.00
N GLY A 33 -7.88 -0.41 -6.34
CA GLY A 33 -7.55 0.89 -6.91
C GLY A 33 -6.73 0.80 -8.19
N MET A 34 -5.77 -0.14 -8.26
CA MET A 34 -5.03 -0.44 -9.49
C MET A 34 -5.95 -0.87 -10.64
N ARG A 35 -6.90 -1.77 -10.35
CA ARG A 35 -7.84 -2.31 -11.35
C ARG A 35 -8.85 -1.26 -11.82
N GLU A 36 -9.31 -0.41 -10.93
CA GLU A 36 -10.37 0.57 -11.18
C GLU A 36 -9.82 1.92 -11.70
N GLY A 37 -8.50 2.10 -11.79
CA GLY A 37 -7.92 3.36 -12.25
C GLY A 37 -8.08 4.50 -11.24
N VAL A 38 -8.13 4.17 -9.94
CA VAL A 38 -8.21 5.16 -8.86
C VAL A 38 -6.92 5.97 -8.79
N THR A 39 -7.05 7.29 -8.71
CA THR A 39 -5.90 8.21 -8.70
C THR A 39 -5.52 8.72 -7.32
N CYS A 40 -6.34 8.45 -6.30
CA CYS A 40 -6.12 8.86 -4.91
C CYS A 40 -6.70 7.82 -3.94
N LEU A 41 -5.86 7.28 -3.07
CA LEU A 41 -6.22 6.37 -1.98
C LEU A 41 -5.48 6.80 -0.72
N LEU A 42 -6.20 6.92 0.40
CA LEU A 42 -5.58 7.06 1.70
C LEU A 42 -4.97 5.70 2.08
N PHE A 43 -3.64 5.61 2.08
CA PHE A 43 -2.88 4.40 2.36
C PHE A 43 -2.63 4.19 3.86
N ASP A 44 -2.40 5.28 4.57
CA ASP A 44 -2.13 5.33 6.01
C ASP A 44 -2.42 6.77 6.49
N ILE A 45 -2.38 7.04 7.80
CA ILE A 45 -2.61 8.36 8.37
C ILE A 45 -1.78 9.41 7.62
N ASN A 46 -2.47 10.34 6.94
CA ASN A 46 -1.90 11.41 6.12
C ASN A 46 -1.00 10.96 4.95
N LYS A 47 -1.02 9.69 4.56
CA LYS A 47 -0.29 9.17 3.39
C LYS A 47 -1.28 8.84 2.30
N TYR A 48 -1.29 9.64 1.24
CA TYR A 48 -2.07 9.37 0.04
C TYR A 48 -1.16 8.79 -1.05
N ILE A 49 -1.67 7.82 -1.77
CA ILE A 49 -1.01 7.24 -2.95
C ILE A 49 -1.94 7.31 -4.15
N ASN A 50 -1.37 7.14 -5.34
CA ASN A 50 -2.13 6.90 -6.57
C ASN A 50 -2.06 5.40 -6.91
N PRO A 51 -3.12 4.62 -6.63
CA PRO A 51 -3.13 3.19 -6.91
C PRO A 51 -2.86 2.82 -8.38
N SER A 52 -3.29 3.66 -9.33
CA SER A 52 -3.06 3.44 -10.76
C SER A 52 -1.57 3.49 -11.15
N LYS A 53 -0.72 3.96 -10.24
CA LYS A 53 0.73 4.09 -10.43
C LYS A 53 1.52 3.04 -9.65
N ILE A 54 0.86 2.10 -8.97
CA ILE A 54 1.53 1.02 -8.25
C ILE A 54 2.17 0.05 -9.24
N VAL A 55 3.45 -0.25 -9.03
CA VAL A 55 4.20 -1.27 -9.77
C VAL A 55 4.39 -2.55 -8.96
N ALA A 56 4.45 -2.44 -7.63
CA ALA A 56 4.59 -3.58 -6.74
C ALA A 56 4.08 -3.26 -5.33
N ILE A 57 3.64 -4.30 -4.63
CA ILE A 57 3.25 -4.26 -3.21
C ILE A 57 4.06 -5.33 -2.51
N GLU A 58 4.86 -4.93 -1.52
CA GLU A 58 5.65 -5.83 -0.68
C GLU A 58 5.02 -5.90 0.71
N VAL A 59 4.92 -7.11 1.27
CA VAL A 59 4.45 -7.34 2.64
C VAL A 59 5.52 -8.11 3.37
N ASN A 60 6.12 -7.49 4.39
CA ASN A 60 7.22 -8.07 5.16
C ASN A 60 6.85 -8.17 6.63
N GLU A 61 7.21 -9.27 7.28
CA GLU A 61 7.13 -9.37 8.73
C GLU A 61 8.09 -8.36 9.38
N VAL A 62 7.62 -7.70 10.44
CA VAL A 62 8.47 -6.84 11.27
C VAL A 62 8.66 -7.56 12.59
N LYS A 63 9.90 -7.96 12.89
CA LYS A 63 10.24 -8.43 14.24
C LYS A 63 10.10 -7.24 15.20
N ALA A 64 9.39 -7.48 16.30
CA ALA A 64 9.35 -6.54 17.43
C ALA A 64 10.74 -6.40 18.07
#